data_AF-A0A5E7EEW4-F1
#
_entry.id   AF-A0A5E7EEW4-F1
#
_cell.length_a   1.000
_cell.length_b   1.000
_cell.length_c   1.000
_cell.angle_alpha   90.00
_cell.angle_beta   90.00
_cell.angle_gamma   90.00
#
_symmetry.space_group_name_H-M   'P 1'
#
loop_
_entity.id
_entity.type
_entity.pdbx_description
1 polymer ?
#
loop_
_entity_poly.entity_id
_entity_poly.type
_entity_poly.pdbx_seq_one_letter_code
_entity_poly.pdbx_strand_id
1 'polypeptide(L)'
;MHNYSFVKMAKLKVNSENVANDNGSVHALRRKRSAGYATKFWENASTITFSFTQDLPDELKYRIEQGIRQWEPFVSLAFELVENSPGAIRIAVQGKNSYSTIGTDALHENVDEPTMVLGLPTDSPLFDQTVLHEFGHALGFHHAHLHPQARIPWNKEAAYEYLAKHHGWEKAEVDGNLFQLEQPEAAVFGDYDKHSVMHYPTTELIYGDQAVGINLTLSAGDKAFARKIYPALDYGQLPT
;
A
#
# COMPACT_ATOMS: atom_id res chain seq x y z
N MET A 1 -9.62 -11.93 -20.62
CA MET A 1 -8.56 -10.98 -20.20
C MET A 1 -8.88 -10.58 -18.78
N HIS A 2 -7.93 -10.71 -17.85
CA HIS A 2 -8.12 -10.23 -16.49
C HIS A 2 -7.72 -8.76 -16.45
N ASN A 3 -8.65 -7.86 -16.10
CA ASN A 3 -8.29 -6.49 -15.74
C ASN A 3 -7.75 -6.53 -14.32
N TYR A 4 -6.43 -6.43 -14.18
CA TYR A 4 -5.78 -6.33 -12.88
C TYR A 4 -5.96 -4.91 -12.32
N SER A 5 -6.28 -4.76 -11.04
CA SER A 5 -6.43 -3.43 -10.43
C SER A 5 -5.05 -2.81 -10.22
N PHE A 6 -4.60 -1.96 -11.16
CA PHE A 6 -3.45 -1.09 -10.92
C PHE A 6 -3.92 0.14 -10.16
N VAL A 7 -3.41 0.28 -8.94
CA VAL A 7 -3.80 1.29 -7.95
C VAL A 7 -2.93 2.54 -8.12
N LYS A 8 -3.41 3.72 -7.72
CA LYS A 8 -2.58 4.93 -7.70
C LYS A 8 -2.08 5.16 -6.28
N MET A 9 -0.77 5.38 -6.10
CA MET A 9 -0.30 5.97 -4.85
C MET A 9 -0.84 7.40 -4.77
N ALA A 10 -1.58 7.71 -3.71
CA ALA A 10 -2.01 9.08 -3.45
C ALA A 10 -0.78 9.94 -3.13
N LYS A 11 -0.37 10.81 -4.07
CA LYS A 11 0.69 11.79 -3.83
C LYS A 11 0.10 13.01 -3.13
N LEU A 12 0.67 13.38 -1.98
CA LEU A 12 0.45 14.68 -1.37
C LEU A 12 0.73 15.79 -2.40
N LYS A 13 -0.16 16.80 -2.47
CA LYS A 13 0.06 18.01 -3.27
C LYS A 13 1.09 18.94 -2.61
N VAL A 14 2.36 18.53 -2.63
CA VAL A 14 3.47 19.32 -2.10
C VAL A 14 3.90 20.36 -3.14
N ASN A 15 3.79 21.65 -2.80
CA ASN A 15 4.45 22.71 -3.57
C ASN A 15 5.97 22.53 -3.46
N SER A 16 6.62 22.29 -4.59
CA SER A 16 8.04 21.94 -4.64
C SER A 16 8.96 23.16 -4.58
N GLU A 17 9.74 23.29 -3.51
CA GLU A 17 11.02 24.03 -3.54
C GLU A 17 12.15 23.25 -2.86
N ASN A 18 13.16 22.90 -3.67
CA ASN A 18 14.59 22.79 -3.35
C ASN A 18 15.09 21.97 -2.13
N VAL A 19 15.74 20.82 -2.41
CA VAL A 19 17.06 20.46 -1.84
C VAL A 19 17.90 19.74 -2.91
N ALA A 20 19.23 19.94 -2.90
CA ALA A 20 20.18 19.45 -3.89
C ALA A 20 20.90 18.13 -3.50
N ASN A 21 21.51 17.47 -4.50
CA ASN A 21 22.31 16.24 -4.37
C ASN A 21 23.59 16.39 -3.52
N ASP A 22 24.03 15.29 -2.91
CA ASP A 22 25.45 14.93 -2.84
C ASP A 22 25.66 13.41 -2.99
N ASN A 23 26.83 12.99 -3.46
CA ASN A 23 27.15 11.64 -3.95
C ASN A 23 28.26 10.99 -3.10
N GLY A 24 28.03 9.76 -2.60
CA GLY A 24 29.06 8.99 -1.89
C GLY A 24 28.89 7.48 -2.05
N SER A 25 29.81 6.83 -2.78
CA SER A 25 29.76 5.38 -3.00
C SER A 25 30.55 4.61 -1.94
N VAL A 26 29.95 3.55 -1.39
CA VAL A 26 30.68 2.50 -0.65
C VAL A 26 30.08 1.13 -0.98
N HIS A 27 30.91 0.20 -1.44
CA HIS A 27 30.51 -1.20 -1.63
C HIS A 27 30.35 -1.92 -0.27
N ALA A 28 29.19 -2.51 -0.01
CA ALA A 28 28.95 -3.38 1.14
C ALA A 28 27.99 -4.55 0.80
N LEU A 29 28.04 -5.62 1.59
CA LEU A 29 27.46 -6.93 1.22
C LEU A 29 25.92 -6.97 1.14
N ARG A 30 25.46 -7.79 0.19
CA ARG A 30 24.07 -8.08 -0.22
C ARG A 30 23.18 -8.57 0.94
N ARG A 31 22.13 -7.80 1.27
CA ARG A 31 20.98 -8.22 2.12
C ARG A 31 19.65 -7.71 1.55
N LYS A 32 18.55 -8.43 1.80
CA LYS A 32 17.25 -8.31 1.11
C LYS A 32 16.28 -7.39 1.89
N ARG A 33 15.24 -6.86 1.21
CA ARG A 33 14.49 -5.63 1.58
C ARG A 33 13.05 -5.55 0.95
N SER A 34 12.10 -4.75 1.48
CA SER A 34 10.71 -4.48 0.98
C SER A 34 10.09 -3.23 1.65
N ALA A 35 9.41 -2.30 0.95
CA ALA A 35 9.42 -0.85 1.30
C ALA A 35 8.31 -0.26 2.23
N GLY A 36 8.66 0.83 2.95
CA GLY A 36 7.79 1.81 3.63
C GLY A 36 8.62 2.99 4.20
N TYR A 37 8.02 4.04 4.78
CA TYR A 37 8.77 5.19 5.39
C TYR A 37 8.45 5.39 6.86
N ALA A 38 9.49 5.60 7.67
CA ALA A 38 9.35 5.79 9.12
C ALA A 38 8.44 6.98 9.49
N THR A 39 8.45 8.05 8.69
CA THR A 39 7.63 9.26 8.88
C THR A 39 6.14 9.07 8.54
N LYS A 40 5.77 7.93 7.93
CA LYS A 40 4.42 7.62 7.48
C LYS A 40 3.73 6.54 8.32
N PHE A 41 4.49 5.85 9.16
CA PHE A 41 3.92 4.82 10.04
C PHE A 41 3.14 5.47 11.18
N TRP A 42 2.11 4.76 11.64
CA TRP A 42 1.37 5.13 12.84
C TRP A 42 2.24 4.97 14.09
N GLU A 43 1.85 5.62 15.18
CA GLU A 43 2.49 5.37 16.47
C GLU A 43 2.24 3.92 16.89
N ASN A 44 3.28 3.20 17.30
CA ASN A 44 3.14 1.80 17.69
C ASN A 44 2.29 1.68 18.96
N ALA A 45 1.43 0.66 19.02
CA ALA A 45 0.40 0.46 20.05
C ALA A 45 -0.68 1.56 20.13
N SER A 46 -0.84 2.36 19.08
CA SER A 46 -2.00 3.26 18.94
C SER A 46 -3.26 2.55 18.41
N THR A 47 -4.40 3.21 18.56
CA THR A 47 -5.65 2.86 17.87
C THR A 47 -5.78 3.68 16.59
N ILE A 48 -6.03 3.00 15.47
CA ILE A 48 -6.39 3.64 14.20
C ILE A 48 -7.90 3.54 14.02
N THR A 49 -8.56 4.70 13.96
CA THR A 49 -10.00 4.76 13.66
C THR A 49 -10.24 4.71 12.16
N PHE A 50 -11.25 3.95 11.74
CA PHE A 50 -11.75 3.95 10.37
C PHE A 50 -13.26 4.16 10.34
N SER A 51 -13.76 4.75 9.25
CA SER A 51 -15.19 5.00 9.04
C SER A 51 -15.54 4.86 7.56
N PHE A 52 -16.82 4.64 7.25
CA PHE A 52 -17.30 4.67 5.86
C PHE A 52 -17.81 6.08 5.50
N THR A 53 -17.53 6.55 4.28
CA THR A 53 -17.97 7.90 3.82
C THR A 53 -19.45 7.96 3.44
N GLN A 54 -20.14 6.83 3.45
CA GLN A 54 -21.53 6.64 3.10
C GLN A 54 -22.07 5.48 3.94
N ASP A 55 -23.39 5.43 4.16
CA ASP A 55 -23.98 4.24 4.78
C ASP A 55 -23.93 3.05 3.80
N LEU A 56 -23.72 1.86 4.35
CA LEU A 56 -23.50 0.61 3.64
C LEU A 56 -24.27 -0.52 4.33
N PRO A 57 -24.69 -1.58 3.61
CA PRO A 57 -25.25 -2.77 4.25
C PRO A 57 -24.26 -3.36 5.27
N ASP A 58 -24.77 -3.79 6.42
CA ASP A 58 -23.91 -4.26 7.53
C ASP A 58 -23.06 -5.49 7.16
N GLU A 59 -23.56 -6.35 6.26
CA GLU A 59 -22.78 -7.45 5.67
C GLU A 59 -21.52 -6.95 4.94
N LEU A 60 -21.64 -5.83 4.20
CA LEU A 60 -20.52 -5.23 3.48
C LEU A 60 -19.55 -4.51 4.43
N LYS A 61 -20.07 -3.79 5.44
CA LYS A 61 -19.25 -3.20 6.51
C LYS A 61 -18.41 -4.28 7.19
N TYR A 62 -19.05 -5.37 7.62
CA TYR A 62 -18.42 -6.52 8.26
C TYR A 62 -17.40 -7.21 7.34
N ARG A 63 -17.71 -7.43 6.06
CA ARG A 63 -16.77 -8.04 5.10
C ARG A 63 -15.51 -7.20 4.91
N ILE A 64 -15.65 -5.88 4.77
CA ILE A 64 -14.50 -4.96 4.66
C ILE A 64 -13.68 -4.99 5.97
N GLU A 65 -14.35 -4.93 7.12
CA GLU A 65 -13.71 -5.04 8.43
C GLU A 65 -12.95 -6.37 8.61
N GLN A 66 -13.49 -7.51 8.18
CA GLN A 66 -12.77 -8.79 8.20
C GLN A 66 -11.52 -8.76 7.30
N GLY A 67 -11.57 -8.07 6.16
CA GLY A 67 -10.38 -7.83 5.32
C GLY A 67 -9.31 -7.00 6.02
N ILE A 68 -9.72 -5.90 6.67
CA ILE A 68 -8.86 -5.01 7.47
C ILE A 68 -8.19 -5.76 8.62
N ARG A 69 -8.99 -6.49 9.42
CA ARG A 69 -8.52 -7.18 10.64
C ARG A 69 -7.56 -8.35 10.38
N GLN A 70 -7.39 -8.80 9.14
CA GLN A 70 -6.33 -9.77 8.79
C GLN A 70 -4.91 -9.27 9.11
N TRP A 71 -4.69 -7.95 9.18
CA TRP A 71 -3.40 -7.39 9.58
C TRP A 71 -3.15 -7.43 11.10
N GLU A 72 -4.19 -7.42 11.95
CA GLU A 72 -4.07 -7.30 13.42
C GLU A 72 -3.13 -8.32 14.08
N PRO A 73 -3.10 -9.62 13.72
CA PRO A 73 -2.18 -10.59 14.32
C PRO A 73 -0.69 -10.35 14.02
N PHE A 74 -0.40 -9.33 13.20
CA PHE A 74 0.92 -9.01 12.66
C PHE A 74 1.34 -7.56 12.95
N VAL A 75 0.50 -6.76 13.61
CA VAL A 75 0.82 -5.39 14.02
C VAL A 75 0.42 -5.17 15.48
N SER A 76 1.15 -4.32 16.20
CA SER A 76 0.68 -3.80 17.49
C SER A 76 -0.08 -2.51 17.27
N LEU A 77 -1.26 -2.63 16.68
CA LEU A 77 -2.21 -1.55 16.44
C LEU A 77 -3.61 -2.10 16.71
N ALA A 78 -4.49 -1.27 17.26
CA ALA A 78 -5.91 -1.59 17.36
C ALA A 78 -6.68 -0.93 16.21
N PHE A 79 -7.63 -1.62 15.60
CA PHE A 79 -8.52 -1.02 14.59
C PHE A 79 -9.94 -0.84 15.14
N GLU A 80 -10.43 0.40 15.10
CA GLU A 80 -11.74 0.79 15.63
C GLU A 80 -12.62 1.35 14.50
N LEU A 81 -13.74 0.70 14.22
CA LEU A 81 -14.80 1.27 13.38
C LEU A 81 -15.52 2.34 14.20
N VAL A 82 -15.44 3.59 13.77
CA VAL A 82 -16.17 4.70 14.40
C VAL A 82 -17.41 5.05 13.58
N GLU A 83 -18.54 5.17 14.27
CA GLU A 83 -19.81 5.57 13.69
C GLU A 83 -20.14 7.03 14.06
N ASN A 84 -20.75 7.76 13.12
CA ASN A 84 -21.19 9.16 13.30
C ASN A 84 -20.07 10.22 13.44
N SER A 85 -18.80 9.83 13.23
CA SER A 85 -17.67 10.76 13.10
C SER A 85 -16.69 10.28 12.02
N PRO A 86 -15.97 11.19 11.34
CA PRO A 86 -14.93 10.80 10.39
C PRO A 86 -13.76 10.15 11.14
N GLY A 87 -13.44 8.91 10.77
CA GLY A 87 -12.21 8.24 11.22
C GLY A 87 -10.95 8.83 10.58
N ALA A 88 -9.80 8.41 11.07
CA ALA A 88 -8.53 8.72 10.41
C ALA A 88 -8.48 8.11 9.00
N ILE A 89 -8.92 6.85 8.86
CA ILE A 89 -9.11 6.18 7.56
C ILE A 89 -10.60 6.30 7.14
N ARG A 90 -10.88 7.03 6.06
CA ARG A 90 -12.22 7.31 5.55
C ARG A 90 -12.42 6.53 4.26
N ILE A 91 -13.26 5.49 4.33
CA ILE A 91 -13.41 4.46 3.31
C ILE A 91 -14.63 4.77 2.43
N ALA A 92 -14.39 5.09 1.16
CA ALA A 92 -15.43 5.10 0.13
C ALA A 92 -15.48 3.77 -0.63
N VAL A 93 -16.68 3.38 -1.09
CA VAL A 93 -16.89 2.18 -1.90
C VAL A 93 -17.56 2.59 -3.22
N GLN A 94 -17.29 1.85 -4.31
CA GLN A 94 -17.78 2.15 -5.67
C GLN A 94 -17.11 3.37 -6.34
N GLY A 95 -15.86 3.66 -5.98
CA GLY A 95 -15.03 4.63 -6.71
C GLY A 95 -14.60 4.15 -8.11
N LYS A 96 -14.07 5.06 -8.94
CA LYS A 96 -13.58 4.71 -10.29
C LYS A 96 -12.30 3.87 -10.28
N ASN A 97 -11.46 4.05 -9.25
CA ASN A 97 -10.22 3.32 -9.00
C ASN A 97 -10.20 2.93 -7.53
N SER A 98 -9.42 1.91 -7.16
CA SER A 98 -9.02 1.71 -5.77
C SER A 98 -7.73 2.48 -5.47
N TYR A 99 -7.58 2.98 -4.23
CA TYR A 99 -6.37 3.58 -3.68
C TYR A 99 -6.47 3.83 -2.17
N SER A 100 -5.33 4.10 -1.51
CA SER A 100 -5.29 4.73 -0.19
C SER A 100 -4.12 5.71 -0.05
N THR A 101 -4.26 6.65 0.87
CA THR A 101 -3.14 7.44 1.41
C THR A 101 -2.15 6.55 2.17
N ILE A 102 -0.87 6.92 2.16
CA ILE A 102 0.17 6.17 2.87
C ILE A 102 0.16 6.52 4.35
N GLY A 103 -0.39 5.62 5.17
CA GLY A 103 -0.31 5.72 6.62
C GLY A 103 -0.84 7.03 7.19
N THR A 104 -0.03 7.71 7.99
CA THR A 104 -0.39 8.99 8.65
C THR A 104 -0.62 10.17 7.70
N ASP A 105 -0.38 10.02 6.38
CA ASP A 105 -0.83 11.01 5.40
C ASP A 105 -2.36 11.17 5.39
N ALA A 106 -3.10 10.15 5.82
CA ALA A 106 -4.56 10.21 6.02
C ALA A 106 -5.02 11.34 6.98
N LEU A 107 -4.14 11.79 7.88
CA LEU A 107 -4.39 12.88 8.84
C LEU A 107 -4.24 14.28 8.21
N HIS A 108 -3.64 14.37 7.01
CA HIS A 108 -3.39 15.62 6.30
C HIS A 108 -4.38 15.89 5.16
N GLU A 109 -5.15 14.87 4.76
CA GLU A 109 -6.24 15.02 3.78
C GLU A 109 -7.45 15.72 4.40
N ASN A 110 -8.23 16.41 3.55
CA ASN A 110 -9.46 17.07 3.98
C ASN A 110 -10.43 16.07 4.62
N VAL A 111 -11.09 16.47 5.71
CA VAL A 111 -11.97 15.62 6.52
C VAL A 111 -13.18 15.09 5.73
N ASP A 112 -13.64 15.85 4.73
CA ASP A 112 -14.75 15.48 3.85
C ASP A 112 -14.34 14.55 2.69
N GLU A 113 -13.04 14.34 2.46
CA GLU A 113 -12.50 13.52 1.37
C GLU A 113 -12.12 12.11 1.87
N PRO A 114 -12.29 11.05 1.06
CA PRO A 114 -11.87 9.70 1.42
C PRO A 114 -10.34 9.56 1.43
N THR A 115 -9.80 8.85 2.42
CA THR A 115 -8.38 8.46 2.49
C THR A 115 -8.15 7.00 2.07
N MET A 116 -9.22 6.24 1.86
CA MET A 116 -9.20 4.95 1.18
C MET A 116 -10.43 4.81 0.27
N VAL A 117 -10.24 4.27 -0.92
CA VAL A 117 -11.31 4.02 -1.89
C VAL A 117 -11.22 2.58 -2.39
N LEU A 118 -12.36 1.89 -2.32
CA LEU A 118 -12.55 0.54 -2.85
C LEU A 118 -13.36 0.65 -4.14
N GLY A 119 -12.67 0.75 -5.28
CA GLY A 119 -13.28 0.99 -6.59
C GLY A 119 -13.79 -0.25 -7.32
N LEU A 120 -13.41 -1.45 -6.87
CA LEU A 120 -13.93 -2.68 -7.47
C LEU A 120 -15.40 -2.93 -7.07
N PRO A 121 -16.22 -3.49 -7.98
CA PRO A 121 -17.52 -4.06 -7.63
C PRO A 121 -17.41 -5.04 -6.46
N THR A 122 -18.39 -5.04 -5.56
CA THR A 122 -18.37 -5.85 -4.33
C THR A 122 -18.51 -7.34 -4.60
N ASP A 123 -19.06 -7.73 -5.74
CA ASP A 123 -19.12 -9.11 -6.26
C ASP A 123 -17.83 -9.54 -6.99
N SER A 124 -16.85 -8.64 -7.15
CA SER A 124 -15.56 -8.97 -7.77
C SER A 124 -14.80 -10.04 -6.98
N PRO A 125 -14.23 -11.07 -7.62
CA PRO A 125 -13.39 -12.07 -6.96
C PRO A 125 -12.07 -11.49 -6.42
N LEU A 126 -11.76 -10.22 -6.73
CA LEU A 126 -10.58 -9.50 -6.24
C LEU A 126 -10.93 -8.47 -5.14
N PHE A 127 -12.20 -8.34 -4.74
CA PHE A 127 -12.62 -7.33 -3.77
C PHE A 127 -11.91 -7.49 -2.41
N ASP A 128 -11.88 -8.70 -1.84
CA ASP A 128 -11.25 -8.94 -0.53
C ASP A 128 -9.72 -8.76 -0.56
N GLN A 129 -9.08 -9.15 -1.67
CA GLN A 129 -7.65 -8.88 -1.89
C GLN A 129 -7.38 -7.38 -1.99
N THR A 130 -8.29 -6.63 -2.63
CA THR A 130 -8.18 -5.17 -2.74
C THR A 130 -8.31 -4.51 -1.38
N VAL A 131 -9.31 -4.90 -0.56
CA VAL A 131 -9.43 -4.43 0.84
C VAL A 131 -8.12 -4.65 1.61
N LEU A 132 -7.56 -5.85 1.52
CA LEU A 132 -6.33 -6.23 2.20
C LEU A 132 -5.10 -5.41 1.72
N HIS A 133 -5.03 -5.13 0.41
CA HIS A 133 -3.96 -4.35 -0.22
C HIS A 133 -4.06 -2.85 0.13
N GLU A 134 -5.22 -2.23 -0.05
CA GLU A 134 -5.41 -0.81 0.26
C GLU A 134 -5.22 -0.53 1.75
N PHE A 135 -5.64 -1.44 2.63
CA PHE A 135 -5.36 -1.27 4.06
C PHE A 135 -3.86 -1.45 4.39
N GLY A 136 -3.11 -2.20 3.59
CA GLY A 136 -1.65 -2.23 3.66
C GLY A 136 -1.01 -0.85 3.37
N HIS A 137 -1.55 -0.10 2.41
CA HIS A 137 -1.18 1.30 2.19
C HIS A 137 -1.61 2.20 3.35
N ALA A 138 -2.82 2.01 3.89
CA ALA A 138 -3.30 2.73 5.05
C ALA A 138 -2.47 2.43 6.33
N LEU A 139 -1.71 1.34 6.37
CA LEU A 139 -0.69 1.03 7.39
C LEU A 139 0.71 1.59 7.07
N GLY A 140 0.88 2.29 5.93
CA GLY A 140 2.12 2.91 5.49
C GLY A 140 3.04 2.02 4.64
N PHE A 141 2.58 0.84 4.19
CA PHE A 141 3.39 -0.07 3.37
C PHE A 141 3.34 0.33 1.90
N HIS A 142 4.49 0.22 1.21
CA HIS A 142 4.62 0.52 -0.22
C HIS A 142 4.64 -0.75 -1.06
N HIS A 143 4.42 -0.60 -2.37
CA HIS A 143 4.40 -1.73 -3.28
C HIS A 143 5.70 -2.56 -3.28
N ALA A 144 5.55 -3.87 -3.23
CA ALA A 144 6.68 -4.79 -3.19
C ALA A 144 7.47 -4.82 -4.52
N HIS A 145 6.87 -4.47 -5.66
CA HIS A 145 7.58 -4.41 -6.96
C HIS A 145 8.56 -3.24 -7.07
N LEU A 146 8.33 -2.15 -6.32
CA LEU A 146 9.24 -0.99 -6.24
C LEU A 146 10.53 -1.31 -5.49
N HIS A 147 10.63 -2.50 -4.92
CA HIS A 147 11.79 -2.90 -4.16
C HIS A 147 13.04 -3.10 -5.06
N PRO A 148 14.21 -2.50 -4.75
CA PRO A 148 15.43 -2.60 -5.58
C PRO A 148 15.95 -4.01 -5.92
N GLN A 149 15.50 -5.07 -5.23
CA GLN A 149 15.84 -6.47 -5.58
C GLN A 149 14.76 -7.24 -6.33
N ALA A 150 13.59 -6.64 -6.56
CA ALA A 150 12.59 -7.21 -7.45
C ALA A 150 13.17 -7.42 -8.86
N ARG A 151 14.05 -6.49 -9.30
CA ARG A 151 14.83 -6.59 -10.55
C ARG A 151 13.97 -6.93 -11.77
N ILE A 152 12.75 -6.42 -11.78
CA ILE A 152 11.73 -6.79 -12.76
C ILE A 152 12.19 -6.31 -14.16
N PRO A 153 12.22 -7.20 -15.17
CA PRO A 153 12.63 -6.87 -16.53
C PRO A 153 11.48 -6.15 -17.26
N TRP A 154 11.14 -4.94 -16.81
CA TRP A 154 10.03 -4.15 -17.32
C TRP A 154 10.14 -3.90 -18.83
N ASN A 155 9.11 -4.30 -19.57
CA ASN A 155 8.86 -3.84 -20.92
C ASN A 155 8.11 -2.51 -20.82
N LYS A 156 8.87 -1.41 -20.76
CA LYS A 156 8.30 -0.07 -20.51
C LYS A 156 7.27 0.34 -21.56
N GLU A 157 7.49 0.00 -22.82
CA GLU A 157 6.59 0.32 -23.94
C GLU A 157 5.25 -0.39 -23.76
N ALA A 158 5.26 -1.71 -23.55
CA ALA A 158 4.06 -2.47 -23.24
C ALA A 158 3.36 -1.98 -21.96
N ALA A 159 4.12 -1.60 -20.93
CA ALA A 159 3.56 -1.07 -19.69
C ALA A 159 2.82 0.26 -19.89
N TYR A 160 3.38 1.21 -20.67
CA TYR A 160 2.67 2.45 -21.01
C TYR A 160 1.41 2.17 -21.84
N GLU A 161 1.50 1.33 -22.88
CA GLU A 161 0.36 1.00 -23.75
C GLU A 161 -0.76 0.31 -22.97
N TYR A 162 -0.43 -0.67 -22.14
CA TYR A 162 -1.39 -1.42 -21.32
C TYR A 162 -2.09 -0.50 -20.31
N LEU A 163 -1.34 0.29 -19.54
CA LEU A 163 -1.90 1.12 -18.47
C LEU A 163 -2.67 2.33 -19.01
N ALA A 164 -2.23 2.92 -20.13
CA ALA A 164 -3.01 3.94 -20.83
C ALA A 164 -4.35 3.37 -21.33
N LYS A 165 -4.34 2.17 -21.95
CA LYS A 165 -5.54 1.55 -22.53
C LYS A 165 -6.53 1.02 -21.48
N HIS A 166 -6.03 0.37 -20.43
CA HIS A 166 -6.88 -0.32 -19.45
C HIS A 166 -7.21 0.52 -18.21
N HIS A 167 -6.37 1.50 -17.86
CA HIS A 167 -6.53 2.34 -16.66
C HIS A 167 -6.58 3.84 -16.95
N GLY A 168 -6.33 4.27 -18.20
CA GLY A 168 -6.28 5.69 -18.56
C GLY A 168 -5.13 6.44 -17.91
N TRP A 169 -4.01 5.76 -17.62
CA TRP A 169 -2.85 6.37 -16.98
C TRP A 169 -1.96 7.10 -17.98
N GLU A 170 -1.56 8.31 -17.60
CA GLU A 170 -0.56 9.07 -18.35
C GLU A 170 0.85 8.52 -18.09
N LYS A 171 1.78 8.76 -19.03
CA LYS A 171 3.16 8.25 -18.95
C LYS A 171 3.85 8.56 -17.61
N ALA A 172 3.67 9.80 -17.12
CA ALA A 172 4.25 10.23 -15.85
C ALA A 172 3.65 9.49 -14.63
N GLU A 173 2.38 9.05 -14.71
CA GLU A 173 1.75 8.24 -13.68
C GLU A 173 2.32 6.82 -13.68
N VAL A 174 2.54 6.23 -14.87
CA VAL A 174 3.22 4.93 -15.00
C VAL A 174 4.65 5.00 -14.45
N ASP A 175 5.42 6.01 -14.85
CA ASP A 175 6.79 6.21 -14.34
C ASP A 175 6.83 6.32 -12.81
N GLY A 176 5.93 7.11 -12.22
CA GLY A 176 5.87 7.35 -10.78
C GLY A 176 5.29 6.22 -9.93
N ASN A 177 4.52 5.27 -10.50
CA ASN A 177 3.91 4.16 -9.74
C ASN A 177 4.57 2.79 -10.01
N LEU A 178 5.16 2.56 -11.19
CA LEU A 178 5.81 1.28 -11.52
C LEU A 178 7.33 1.29 -11.40
N PHE A 179 7.99 2.40 -11.75
CA PHE A 179 9.44 2.40 -11.96
C PHE A 179 10.24 3.20 -10.93
N GLN A 180 9.58 4.04 -10.13
CA GLN A 180 10.24 4.94 -9.19
C GLN A 180 9.72 4.72 -7.76
N LEU A 181 10.67 4.57 -6.83
CA LEU A 181 10.44 4.78 -5.40
C LEU A 181 11.07 6.13 -5.05
N GLU A 182 10.30 7.04 -4.46
CA GLU A 182 10.80 8.35 -4.04
C GLU A 182 11.78 8.18 -2.86
N GLN A 183 12.84 9.00 -2.76
CA GLN A 183 13.79 8.97 -1.63
C GLN A 183 14.15 7.55 -1.09
N PRO A 184 14.64 6.61 -1.94
CA PRO A 184 14.84 5.22 -1.55
C PRO A 184 15.85 5.02 -0.41
N GLU A 185 16.70 6.01 -0.13
CA GLU A 185 17.58 6.10 1.03
C GLU A 185 16.84 6.31 2.37
N ALA A 186 15.68 6.97 2.35
CA ALA A 186 14.84 7.20 3.53
C ALA A 186 13.83 6.07 3.81
N ALA A 187 13.67 5.14 2.86
CA ALA A 187 12.76 4.01 2.98
C ALA A 187 13.30 2.96 3.99
N VAL A 188 12.45 2.57 4.93
CA VAL A 188 12.61 1.39 5.77
C VAL A 188 12.27 0.17 4.93
N PHE A 189 13.07 -0.91 5.07
CA PHE A 189 12.85 -2.11 4.28
C PHE A 189 12.86 -3.45 5.05
N GLY A 190 11.98 -4.39 4.65
CA GLY A 190 11.84 -5.78 5.11
C GLY A 190 12.70 -6.81 4.36
N ASP A 191 12.09 -7.67 3.54
CA ASP A 191 12.72 -8.70 2.68
C ASP A 191 11.89 -8.85 1.38
N TYR A 192 12.50 -9.06 0.20
CA TYR A 192 11.72 -9.03 -1.05
C TYR A 192 10.85 -10.28 -1.18
N ASP A 193 9.54 -10.07 -1.26
CA ASP A 193 8.57 -11.14 -1.40
C ASP A 193 7.69 -10.93 -2.64
N LYS A 194 7.89 -11.79 -3.64
CA LYS A 194 7.05 -11.85 -4.85
C LYS A 194 5.63 -12.36 -4.57
N HIS A 195 5.40 -12.96 -3.40
CA HIS A 195 4.09 -13.42 -2.94
C HIS A 195 3.37 -12.39 -2.08
N SER A 196 3.98 -11.23 -1.81
CA SER A 196 3.38 -10.13 -1.05
C SER A 196 2.04 -9.71 -1.66
N VAL A 197 1.03 -9.49 -0.81
CA VAL A 197 -0.24 -8.87 -1.24
C VAL A 197 0.00 -7.48 -1.83
N MET A 198 1.06 -6.80 -1.40
CA MET A 198 1.48 -5.47 -1.88
C MET A 198 2.24 -5.52 -3.22
N HIS A 199 2.37 -6.68 -3.86
CA HIS A 199 3.05 -6.81 -5.16
C HIS A 199 2.05 -6.63 -6.32
N TYR A 200 2.35 -5.75 -7.28
CA TYR A 200 1.55 -5.66 -8.50
C TYR A 200 1.74 -6.88 -9.41
N PRO A 201 0.67 -7.36 -10.07
CA PRO A 201 0.83 -8.35 -11.13
C PRO A 201 1.65 -7.74 -12.27
N THR A 202 2.59 -8.49 -12.82
CA THR A 202 3.54 -8.01 -13.85
C THR A 202 3.36 -8.73 -15.19
N THR A 203 2.33 -9.56 -15.34
CA THR A 203 2.14 -10.49 -16.48
C THR A 203 2.15 -9.83 -17.84
N GLU A 204 1.54 -8.66 -17.97
CA GLU A 204 1.42 -7.92 -19.24
C GLU A 204 2.52 -6.85 -19.41
N LEU A 205 3.47 -6.75 -18.48
CA LEU A 205 4.33 -5.58 -18.28
C LEU A 205 5.83 -5.85 -18.41
N ILE A 206 6.24 -7.10 -18.67
CA ILE A 206 7.64 -7.53 -18.60
C ILE A 206 8.10 -8.28 -19.86
N TYR A 207 9.41 -8.42 -20.02
CA TYR A 207 10.00 -9.42 -20.89
C TYR A 207 10.19 -10.76 -20.14
N GLY A 208 9.92 -11.88 -20.83
CA GLY A 208 10.16 -13.23 -20.31
C GLY A 208 8.99 -13.84 -19.54
N ASP A 209 9.27 -14.93 -18.82
CA ASP A 209 8.29 -15.82 -18.17
C ASP A 209 8.20 -15.63 -16.64
N GLN A 210 9.03 -14.75 -16.06
CA GLN A 210 9.15 -14.55 -14.62
C GLN A 210 8.07 -13.65 -14.01
N ALA A 211 6.89 -13.62 -14.61
CA ALA A 211 5.81 -12.74 -14.19
C ALA A 211 5.29 -13.10 -12.80
N VAL A 212 4.99 -12.06 -12.02
CA VAL A 212 4.26 -12.20 -10.75
C VAL A 212 2.77 -12.06 -11.06
N GLY A 213 1.96 -13.01 -10.59
CA GLY A 213 0.50 -12.95 -10.66
C GLY A 213 -0.10 -12.11 -9.53
N ILE A 214 -1.43 -12.10 -9.41
CA ILE A 214 -2.09 -11.46 -8.26
C ILE A 214 -2.00 -12.35 -7.01
N ASN A 215 -1.56 -11.77 -5.89
CA ASN A 215 -1.46 -12.47 -4.60
C ASN A 215 -2.70 -12.13 -3.76
N LEU A 216 -3.47 -13.17 -3.38
CA LEU A 216 -4.79 -12.99 -2.77
C LEU A 216 -4.80 -12.89 -1.23
N THR A 217 -3.68 -13.15 -0.56
CA THR A 217 -3.59 -13.25 0.90
C THR A 217 -2.25 -12.76 1.42
N LEU A 218 -2.17 -12.45 2.72
CA LEU A 218 -0.94 -12.03 3.38
C LEU A 218 0.15 -13.11 3.29
N SER A 219 1.27 -12.76 2.69
CA SER A 219 2.45 -13.61 2.56
C SER A 219 3.22 -13.75 3.88
N ALA A 220 4.27 -14.59 3.89
CA ALA A 220 5.20 -14.63 5.02
C ALA A 220 6.01 -13.32 5.14
N GLY A 221 6.39 -12.71 4.01
CA GLY A 221 7.07 -11.41 3.96
C GLY A 221 6.21 -10.27 4.50
N ASP A 222 4.93 -10.19 4.11
CA ASP A 222 3.98 -9.19 4.62
C ASP A 222 3.90 -9.25 6.16
N LYS A 223 3.67 -10.45 6.69
CA LYS A 223 3.55 -10.72 8.13
C LYS A 223 4.85 -10.49 8.91
N ALA A 224 6.00 -10.62 8.26
CA ALA A 224 7.30 -10.34 8.86
C ALA A 224 7.61 -8.83 8.84
N PHE A 225 7.25 -8.12 7.77
CA PHE A 225 7.43 -6.68 7.66
C PHE A 225 6.48 -5.92 8.59
N ALA A 226 5.21 -6.30 8.64
CA ALA A 226 4.22 -5.73 9.57
C ALA A 226 4.72 -5.78 11.03
N ARG A 227 5.20 -6.94 11.51
CA ARG A 227 5.74 -7.08 12.87
C ARG A 227 7.04 -6.34 13.11
N LYS A 228 7.79 -6.03 12.05
CA LYS A 228 9.02 -5.22 12.13
C LYS A 228 8.69 -3.74 12.30
N ILE A 229 7.64 -3.26 11.63
CA ILE A 229 7.20 -1.86 11.71
C ILE A 229 6.40 -1.60 13.00
N TYR A 230 5.49 -2.52 13.33
CA TYR A 230 4.60 -2.43 14.49
C TYR A 230 4.85 -3.57 15.49
N PRO A 231 6.02 -3.59 16.16
CA PRO A 231 6.45 -4.70 17.01
C PRO A 231 5.60 -4.83 18.28
N ALA A 232 5.47 -6.07 18.76
CA ALA A 232 4.84 -6.39 20.04
C ALA A 232 5.39 -5.52 21.18
N LEU A 233 4.51 -5.01 22.03
CA LEU A 233 4.90 -4.28 23.24
C LEU A 233 5.76 -5.15 24.15
N ASP A 234 6.99 -4.72 24.42
CA ASP A 234 7.79 -5.23 25.52
C ASP A 234 7.35 -4.53 26.81
N TYR A 235 6.36 -5.13 27.48
CA TYR A 235 5.87 -4.67 28.79
C TYR A 235 6.97 -4.64 29.88
N GLY A 236 8.14 -5.25 29.65
CA GLY A 236 9.30 -5.18 30.53
C GLY A 236 10.14 -3.90 30.39
N GLN A 237 9.88 -3.05 29.40
CA GLN A 237 10.61 -1.79 29.16
C GLN A 237 9.75 -0.52 29.22
N LEU A 238 8.46 -0.64 29.55
CA LEU A 238 7.62 0.54 29.83
C LEU A 238 8.08 1.22 31.13
N PRO A 239 8.19 2.56 31.17
CA PRO A 239 8.43 3.29 32.42
C PRO A 239 7.32 2.98 33.44
N THR A 240 7.73 2.63 34.66
CA THR A 240 6.85 2.43 35.83
C THR A 240 6.34 3.74 36.40
#